data_AF-A0A5B6X116-F1
#
_entry.id   AF-A0A5B6X116-F1
#
_cell.length_a   1.000
_cell.length_b   1.000
_cell.length_c   1.000
_cell.angle_alpha   90.00
_cell.angle_beta   90.00
_cell.angle_gamma   90.00
#
_symmetry.space_group_name_H-M   'P 1'
#
loop_
_entity.id
_entity.type
_entity.pdbx_description
1 polymer ?
#
loop_
_entity_poly.entity_id
_entity_poly.type
_entity_poly.pdbx_seq_one_letter_code
_entity_poly.pdbx_strand_id
1 'polypeptide(L)'
;MKHRLSLIYLSFILIISSRESSSSIPSNSFIGIPPQDEDYIKREIIKCKNGSKKFTKAQLNDDFCDCPDGTDEPGTSACPLGKFYCKNIGHAPSFLYSSRVNDGICGMICLR
;
A
#
# COMPACT_ATOMS: atom_id res chain seq x y z
N MET A 1 -15.40 -52.86 8.10
CA MET A 1 -14.57 -51.70 8.51
C MET A 1 -13.97 -50.88 7.34
N LYS A 2 -14.11 -51.29 6.06
CA LYS A 2 -13.61 -50.51 4.90
C LYS A 2 -14.54 -49.39 4.42
N HIS A 3 -15.84 -49.47 4.70
CA HIS A 3 -16.81 -48.42 4.30
C HIS A 3 -16.86 -47.20 5.22
N ARG A 4 -16.32 -47.28 6.45
CA ARG A 4 -16.19 -46.11 7.35
C ARG A 4 -14.97 -45.24 7.03
N LEU A 5 -13.97 -45.81 6.34
CA LEU A 5 -12.77 -45.07 5.91
C LEU A 5 -13.06 -44.18 4.69
N SER A 6 -14.03 -44.56 3.84
CA SER A 6 -14.47 -43.79 2.67
C SER A 6 -15.24 -42.51 3.05
N LEU A 7 -16.06 -42.58 4.11
CA LEU A 7 -16.83 -41.41 4.60
C LEU A 7 -15.93 -40.35 5.27
N ILE A 8 -14.78 -40.76 5.83
CA ILE A 8 -13.78 -39.83 6.38
C ILE A 8 -13.01 -39.13 5.24
N TYR A 9 -12.80 -39.81 4.11
CA TYR A 9 -12.08 -39.24 2.97
C TYR A 9 -12.93 -38.22 2.18
N LEU A 10 -14.25 -38.44 2.06
CA LEU A 10 -15.17 -37.47 1.44
C LEU A 10 -15.38 -36.20 2.28
N SER A 11 -15.22 -36.29 3.61
CA SER A 11 -15.33 -35.12 4.49
C SER A 11 -14.07 -34.26 4.53
N PHE A 12 -12.89 -34.81 4.17
CA PHE A 12 -11.64 -34.04 4.08
C PHE A 12 -11.54 -33.17 2.82
N ILE A 13 -12.26 -33.52 1.75
CA ILE A 13 -12.25 -32.76 0.48
C ILE A 13 -13.08 -31.46 0.56
N LEU A 14 -14.01 -31.34 1.51
CA LEU A 14 -14.85 -30.13 1.67
C LEU A 14 -14.19 -29.01 2.49
N ILE A 15 -12.97 -29.19 3.02
CA ILE A 15 -12.27 -28.16 3.81
C ILE A 15 -11.30 -27.33 2.95
N ILE A 16 -11.05 -27.70 1.69
CA ILE A 16 -10.09 -26.98 0.82
C ILE A 16 -10.77 -25.87 -0.03
N SER A 17 -12.10 -25.81 -0.05
CA SER A 17 -12.84 -24.81 -0.83
C SER A 17 -13.23 -23.58 -0.01
N SER A 18 -12.24 -22.76 0.37
CA SER A 18 -12.37 -21.29 0.46
C SER A 18 -11.06 -20.67 0.97
N ARG A 19 -10.07 -20.53 0.08
CA ARG A 19 -9.16 -19.39 0.16
C ARG A 19 -9.35 -18.56 -1.09
N GLU A 20 -10.48 -17.85 -1.12
CA GLU A 20 -10.55 -16.60 -1.86
C GLU A 20 -9.60 -15.64 -1.14
N SER A 21 -8.39 -15.49 -1.66
CA SER A 21 -7.58 -14.32 -1.34
C SER A 21 -8.28 -13.14 -1.97
N SER A 22 -9.30 -12.59 -1.32
CA SER A 22 -9.82 -11.27 -1.66
C SER A 22 -8.69 -10.28 -1.38
N SER A 23 -7.84 -10.02 -2.36
CA SER A 23 -6.96 -8.86 -2.38
C SER A 23 -7.86 -7.65 -2.60
N SER A 24 -8.65 -7.29 -1.60
CA SER A 24 -9.30 -5.99 -1.54
C SER A 24 -8.17 -4.97 -1.49
N ILE A 25 -7.86 -4.34 -2.62
CA ILE A 25 -6.95 -3.19 -2.66
C ILE A 25 -7.49 -2.21 -1.62
N PRO A 26 -6.73 -1.89 -0.56
CA PRO A 26 -7.20 -1.01 0.48
C PRO A 26 -7.60 0.32 -0.15
N SER A 27 -8.80 0.82 0.14
CA SER A 27 -9.29 2.12 -0.33
C SER A 27 -8.41 3.31 0.11
N ASN A 28 -7.37 3.05 0.90
CA ASN A 28 -6.40 4.01 1.44
C ASN A 28 -5.09 4.14 0.62
N SER A 29 -4.93 3.48 -0.53
CA SER A 29 -3.69 3.58 -1.31
C SER A 29 -3.37 4.99 -1.86
N PHE A 30 -4.28 5.97 -1.77
CA PHE A 30 -4.05 7.34 -2.24
C PHE A 30 -3.57 8.32 -1.15
N ILE A 31 -3.22 7.83 0.04
CA ILE A 31 -2.69 8.65 1.12
C ILE A 31 -1.28 9.16 0.78
N GLY A 32 -0.99 10.40 1.19
CA GLY A 32 0.33 11.02 1.04
C GLY A 32 0.68 11.44 -0.39
N ILE A 33 -0.27 11.35 -1.32
CA ILE A 33 -0.10 11.73 -2.74
C ILE A 33 -0.44 13.21 -2.95
N PRO A 34 0.45 14.01 -3.55
CA PRO A 34 0.12 15.37 -3.98
C PRO A 34 -0.98 15.37 -5.07
N PRO A 35 -1.90 16.35 -5.08
CA PRO A 35 -2.95 16.43 -6.10
C PRO A 35 -2.46 16.34 -7.55
N GLN A 36 -1.29 16.94 -7.83
CA GLN A 36 -0.67 16.88 -9.16
C GLN A 36 -0.19 15.48 -9.59
N ASP A 37 -0.01 14.56 -8.65
CA ASP A 37 0.46 13.19 -8.89
C ASP A 37 -0.68 12.16 -8.89
N GLU A 38 -1.92 12.54 -8.57
CA GLU A 38 -3.04 11.59 -8.48
C GLU A 38 -3.26 10.83 -9.78
N ASP A 39 -3.37 11.55 -10.90
CA ASP A 39 -3.58 10.95 -12.22
C ASP A 39 -2.38 10.13 -12.67
N TYR A 40 -1.18 10.51 -12.18
CA TYR A 40 0.01 9.73 -12.44
C TYR A 40 -0.06 8.37 -11.76
N ILE A 41 -0.47 8.35 -10.50
CA ILE A 41 -0.59 7.14 -9.69
C ILE A 41 -1.83 6.32 -10.09
N LYS A 42 -2.94 6.90 -10.58
CA LYS A 42 -4.18 6.17 -10.97
C LYS A 42 -3.99 5.10 -12.05
N ARG A 43 -2.87 5.06 -12.76
CA ARG A 43 -2.58 4.05 -13.78
C ARG A 43 -2.51 2.64 -13.18
N GLU A 44 -2.88 1.63 -13.97
CA GLU A 44 -2.79 0.21 -13.58
C GLU A 44 -1.33 -0.23 -13.36
N ILE A 45 -0.44 0.24 -14.24
CA ILE A 45 1.01 0.07 -14.14
C ILE A 45 1.64 1.45 -13.98
N ILE A 46 2.37 1.63 -12.88
CA ILE A 46 3.03 2.87 -12.52
C ILE A 46 4.53 2.67 -12.75
N LYS A 47 5.22 3.71 -13.21
CA LYS A 47 6.70 3.68 -13.33
C LYS A 47 7.27 4.38 -12.11
N CYS A 48 8.49 4.07 -11.68
CA CYS A 48 9.20 4.98 -10.79
C CYS A 48 9.51 6.28 -11.56
N LYS A 49 9.49 7.45 -10.90
CA LYS A 49 9.75 8.74 -11.56
C LYS A 49 11.17 8.85 -12.11
N ASN A 50 12.14 8.18 -11.48
CA ASN A 50 13.51 8.05 -11.95
C ASN A 50 13.68 7.08 -13.13
N GLY A 51 12.61 6.40 -13.56
CA GLY A 51 12.61 5.48 -14.69
C GLY A 51 13.20 4.09 -14.43
N SER A 52 13.62 3.79 -13.21
CA SER A 52 14.33 2.53 -12.86
C SER A 52 13.48 1.27 -13.09
N LYS A 53 12.26 1.23 -12.57
CA LYS A 53 11.35 0.08 -12.69
C LYS A 53 9.88 0.49 -12.80
N LYS A 54 9.01 -0.51 -12.94
CA LYS A 54 7.56 -0.36 -12.91
C LYS A 54 6.99 -1.20 -11.77
N PHE A 55 5.86 -0.77 -11.23
CA PHE A 55 5.16 -1.45 -10.14
C PHE A 55 3.65 -1.40 -10.35
N THR A 56 2.94 -2.32 -9.70
CA THR A 56 1.48 -2.43 -9.76
C THR A 56 0.82 -1.69 -8.60
N LYS A 57 -0.50 -1.55 -8.65
CA LYS A 57 -1.29 -1.00 -7.53
C LYS A 57 -1.14 -1.75 -6.21
N ALA A 58 -0.76 -3.03 -6.23
CA ALA A 58 -0.53 -3.80 -5.03
C ALA A 58 0.76 -3.41 -4.28
N GLN A 59 1.70 -2.78 -4.99
CA GLN A 59 3.00 -2.31 -4.49
C GLN A 59 3.00 -0.80 -4.19
N LEU A 60 1.81 -0.19 -4.10
CA LEU A 60 1.67 1.22 -3.79
C LEU A 60 1.26 1.33 -2.33
N ASN A 61 2.11 1.93 -1.51
CA ASN A 61 1.93 2.05 -0.07
C ASN A 61 1.77 0.68 0.60
N ASP A 62 2.66 -0.26 0.26
CA ASP A 62 2.66 -1.63 0.81
C ASP A 62 3.71 -1.84 1.91
N ASP A 63 4.29 -0.74 2.41
CA ASP A 63 5.37 -0.71 3.40
C ASP A 63 6.68 -1.34 2.90
N PHE A 64 6.86 -1.49 1.59
CA PHE A 64 8.09 -1.99 0.97
C PHE A 64 8.66 -0.99 -0.04
N CYS A 65 9.94 -0.62 0.12
CA CYS A 65 10.57 0.32 -0.79
C CYS A 65 11.04 -0.35 -2.09
N ASP A 66 10.16 -0.32 -3.07
CA ASP A 66 10.37 -0.81 -4.41
C ASP A 66 11.15 0.21 -5.27
N CYS A 67 10.75 1.48 -5.32
CA CYS A 67 11.43 2.46 -6.15
C CYS A 67 12.59 3.13 -5.40
N PRO A 68 13.78 3.27 -6.02
CA PRO A 68 14.89 4.01 -5.40
C PRO A 68 14.60 5.49 -5.12
N ASP A 69 13.61 6.07 -5.81
CA ASP A 69 13.14 7.43 -5.59
C ASP A 69 11.92 7.54 -4.66
N GLY A 70 11.41 6.40 -4.17
CA GLY A 70 10.25 6.31 -3.28
C GLY A 70 8.91 6.65 -3.89
N THR A 71 8.76 6.60 -5.22
CA THR A 71 7.50 6.89 -5.93
C THR A 71 6.34 5.99 -5.48
N ASP A 72 6.65 4.76 -5.10
CA ASP A 72 5.76 3.69 -4.67
C ASP A 72 5.27 3.82 -3.22
N GLU A 73 5.98 4.56 -2.37
CA GLU A 73 5.66 4.70 -0.94
C GLU A 73 5.37 6.16 -0.51
N PRO A 74 4.44 6.89 -1.17
CA PRO A 74 4.08 8.26 -0.77
C PRO A 74 3.35 8.35 0.57
N GLY A 75 2.75 7.25 1.02
CA GLY A 75 1.85 7.14 2.19
C GLY A 75 2.46 6.43 3.39
N THR A 76 3.70 5.93 3.29
CA THR A 76 4.38 5.15 4.33
C THR A 76 5.78 5.71 4.63
N SER A 77 6.48 5.09 5.59
CA SER A 77 7.86 5.40 5.94
C SER A 77 8.91 4.53 5.22
N ALA A 78 8.50 3.62 4.33
CA ALA A 78 9.35 2.54 3.85
C ALA A 78 10.55 3.01 2.99
N CYS A 79 10.39 4.11 2.24
CA CYS A 79 11.47 4.65 1.41
C CYS A 79 12.27 5.77 2.09
N PRO A 80 13.62 5.67 2.20
CA PRO A 80 14.45 6.68 2.88
C PRO A 80 14.38 8.10 2.27
N LEU A 81 14.15 8.19 0.96
CA LEU A 81 14.01 9.47 0.25
C LEU A 81 12.54 9.89 0.05
N GLY A 82 11.60 9.08 0.56
CA GLY A 82 10.17 9.30 0.46
C GLY A 82 9.73 10.57 1.17
N LYS A 83 8.70 11.20 0.62
CA LYS A 83 8.03 12.36 1.20
C LYS A 83 6.53 12.14 1.16
N PHE A 84 5.91 12.39 2.29
CA PHE A 84 4.47 12.31 2.46
C PHE A 84 3.84 13.68 2.28
N TYR A 85 2.85 13.79 1.39
CA TYR A 85 2.11 15.02 1.18
C TYR A 85 1.02 15.21 2.25
N CYS A 86 1.06 16.37 2.90
CA CYS A 86 0.07 16.78 3.88
C CYS A 86 -0.77 17.91 3.33
N LYS A 87 -2.06 17.63 3.14
CA LYS A 87 -3.03 18.60 2.63
C LYS A 87 -3.23 19.77 3.61
N ASN A 88 -3.16 19.50 4.91
CA ASN A 88 -3.37 20.47 6.00
C ASN A 88 -4.63 21.33 5.79
N ILE A 89 -5.82 20.74 5.92
CA ILE A 89 -7.08 21.45 5.66
C ILE A 89 -7.18 22.69 6.56
N GLY A 90 -7.42 23.86 5.94
CA GLY A 90 -7.44 25.15 6.66
C GLY A 90 -6.07 25.82 6.84
N HIS A 91 -4.99 25.18 6.40
CA HIS A 91 -3.62 25.69 6.43
C HIS A 91 -2.91 25.46 5.09
N ALA A 92 -1.65 25.89 4.99
CA ALA A 92 -0.84 25.63 3.81
C ALA A 92 -0.44 24.14 3.75
N PRO A 93 -0.51 23.50 2.56
CA PRO A 93 -0.04 22.14 2.40
C PRO A 93 1.47 22.08 2.62
N SER A 94 1.96 20.92 3.04
CA SER A 94 3.37 20.70 3.36
C SER A 94 3.81 19.29 2.99
N PHE A 95 5.11 19.02 3.16
CA PHE A 95 5.67 17.69 3.00
C PHE A 95 6.36 17.25 4.29
N LEU A 96 6.17 15.98 4.63
CA LEU A 96 6.84 15.32 5.75
C LEU A 96 7.82 14.28 5.20
N TYR A 97 9.03 14.23 5.76
CA TYR A 97 9.98 13.19 5.42
C TYR A 97 9.50 11.82 5.91
N SER A 98 9.75 10.75 5.16
CA SER A 98 9.34 9.39 5.48
C SER A 98 9.71 8.96 6.91
N SER A 99 10.88 9.37 7.40
CA SER A 99 11.34 9.13 8.78
C SER A 99 10.40 9.61 9.90
N ARG A 100 9.45 10.51 9.60
CA ARG A 100 8.46 11.03 10.55
C ARG A 100 7.04 10.55 10.28
N VAL A 101 6.84 9.73 9.25
CA VAL A 101 5.54 9.14 8.96
C VAL A 101 5.30 8.04 9.99
N ASN A 102 4.20 8.14 10.74
CA ASN A 102 3.79 7.15 11.75
C ASN A 102 4.85 6.86 12.84
N ASP A 103 5.72 7.82 13.17
CA ASP A 103 6.79 7.67 14.17
C ASP A 103 6.31 7.77 15.64
N GLY A 104 4.99 7.91 15.85
CA GLY A 104 4.37 8.05 17.17
C GLY A 104 4.48 9.45 17.77
N ILE A 105 5.05 10.41 17.05
CA ILE A 105 5.17 11.81 17.48
C ILE A 105 4.19 12.67 16.69
N CYS A 106 3.37 13.44 17.40
CA CYS A 106 2.49 14.41 16.75
C CYS A 106 3.33 15.59 16.22
N GLY A 107 3.57 15.62 14.92
CA GLY A 107 4.32 16.69 14.24
C GLY A 107 3.41 17.84 13.78
N MET A 108 3.82 19.09 14.00
CA MET A 108 3.07 20.28 13.56
C MET A 108 3.02 20.46 12.02
N ILE A 109 3.80 19.68 11.28
CA ILE A 109 3.92 19.78 9.82
C ILE A 109 2.71 19.19 9.10
N CYS A 110 2.15 18.11 9.65
CA CYS A 110 0.98 17.42 9.11
C CYS A 110 -0.17 17.54 10.08
N LEU A 111 -0.98 18.56 9.87
CA LEU A 111 -2.19 18.80 10.63
C LEU A 111 -3.30 17.95 10.02
N ARG A 112 -4.06 17.28 10.89
CA ARG A 112 -5.17 16.41 10.49
C ARG A 112 -6.33 17.22 9.93
#